data_AF-A0A147HBE5-F1
#
_entry.id   AF-A0A147HBE5-F1
#
_cell.length_a   1.000
_cell.length_b   1.000
_cell.length_c   1.000
_cell.angle_alpha   90.00
_cell.angle_beta   90.00
_cell.angle_gamma   90.00
#
_symmetry.space_group_name_H-M   'P 1'
#
loop_
_entity.id
_entity.type
_entity.pdbx_description
1 polymer ?
#
loop_
_entity_poly.entity_id
_entity_poly.type
_entity_poly.pdbx_seq_one_letter_code
_entity_poly.pdbx_strand_id
1 'polypeptide(L)' 'SRRLLYVAAMSAARTKTWKDFYQTQRNKGLSTTAALVVLARKLMRVAFSLFKRHVMFNARLAAAKA' A
#
# COMPACT_ATOMS: atom_id res chain seq x y z
N SER A 1 -10.60 4.46 -12.69
CA SER A 1 -9.42 3.67 -12.21
C SER A 1 -8.58 4.39 -11.16
N ARG A 2 -8.13 5.65 -11.35
CA ARG A 2 -7.29 6.38 -10.37
C ARG A 2 -7.96 6.64 -9.01
N ARG A 3 -9.26 6.99 -9.01
CA ARG A 3 -10.04 7.28 -7.79
C ARG A 3 -10.22 6.07 -6.88
N LEU A 4 -10.46 4.89 -7.45
CA LEU A 4 -10.62 3.63 -6.69
C LEU A 4 -9.33 3.24 -5.97
N LEU A 5 -8.19 3.34 -6.66
CA LEU A 5 -6.88 3.08 -6.06
C LEU A 5 -6.55 4.05 -4.92
N TYR A 6 -6.94 5.32 -5.08
CA TYR A 6 -6.75 6.33 -4.05
C TYR A 6 -7.60 6.05 -2.80
N VAL A 7 -8.87 5.68 -2.97
CA VAL A 7 -9.74 5.30 -1.85
C VAL A 7 -9.26 4.01 -1.17
N ALA A 8 -8.82 3.02 -1.95
CA ALA A 8 -8.22 1.80 -1.41
C ALA A 8 -6.96 2.10 -0.59
N ALA A 9 -6.09 2.99 -1.08
CA ALA A 9 -4.91 3.43 -0.34
C ALA A 9 -5.26 4.21 0.94
N MET A 10 -6.31 5.04 0.92
CA MET A 10 -6.78 5.75 2.13
C MET A 10 -7.33 4.80 3.20
N SER A 11 -7.97 3.69 2.80
CA SER A 11 -8.39 2.63 3.72
C SER A 11 -7.16 1.88 4.26
N ALA A 12 -6.28 1.44 3.36
CA ALA A 12 -5.09 0.67 3.71
C ALA A 12 -4.11 1.44 4.61
N ALA A 13 -3.96 2.75 4.44
CA ALA A 13 -3.07 3.58 5.26
C ALA A 13 -3.43 3.57 6.76
N ARG A 14 -4.68 3.21 7.10
CA ARG A 14 -5.16 3.11 8.49
C ARG A 14 -4.91 1.73 9.09
N THR A 15 -4.59 0.73 8.27
CA THR A 15 -4.33 -0.65 8.70
C THR A 15 -2.91 -0.79 9.25
N LYS A 16 -2.75 -1.55 10.34
CA LYS A 16 -1.44 -1.79 11.00
C LYS A 16 -0.36 -2.29 10.02
N THR A 17 -0.73 -3.08 9.00
CA THR A 17 0.17 -3.61 7.97
C THR A 17 0.85 -2.54 7.11
N TRP A 18 0.16 -1.42 6.84
CA TRP A 18 0.63 -0.40 5.88
C TRP A 18 0.86 0.97 6.51
N LYS A 19 0.46 1.14 7.77
CA LYS A 19 0.60 2.38 8.55
C LYS A 19 2.06 2.81 8.66
N ASP A 20 2.95 1.88 9.01
CA ASP A 20 4.38 2.16 9.16
C ASP A 20 5.01 2.55 7.83
N PHE A 21 4.66 1.85 6.74
CA PHE A 21 5.11 2.22 5.40
C PHE A 21 4.66 3.64 5.02
N TYR A 22 3.39 3.96 5.24
CA TYR A 22 2.85 5.29 4.96
C TYR A 22 3.56 6.37 5.79
N GLN A 23 3.79 6.13 7.08
CA GLN A 23 4.50 7.05 7.96
C GLN A 23 5.96 7.25 7.52
N THR A 24 6.66 6.20 7.11
CA THR A 24 8.01 6.32 6.54
C THR A 24 8.03 7.19 5.28
N GLN A 25 7.04 7.07 4.40
CA GLN A 25 6.95 7.98 3.24
C GLN A 25 6.64 9.42 3.66
N ARG A 26 5.84 9.62 4.70
CA ARG A 26 5.59 10.96 5.26
C ARG A 26 6.84 11.58 5.90
N ASN A 27 7.63 10.77 6.60
CA ASN A 27 8.87 11.20 7.25
C ASN A 27 9.95 11.60 6.23
N LYS A 28 9.89 11.04 5.01
CA LYS A 28 10.72 11.47 3.87
C LYS A 28 10.33 12.84 3.30
N GLY A 29 9.33 13.51 3.85
CA GLY A 29 8.86 14.82 3.38
C GLY A 29 7.87 14.75 2.21
N LEU A 30 7.36 13.57 1.85
CA LEU A 30 6.32 13.50 0.82
C LEU A 30 4.98 14.07 1.31
N SER A 31 4.29 14.76 0.41
CA SER A 31 2.92 15.22 0.65
C SER A 31 1.97 14.05 0.90
N THR A 32 0.88 14.31 1.62
CA THR A 32 -0.17 13.32 1.95
C THR A 32 -0.65 12.56 0.72
N THR A 33 -0.91 13.28 -0.37
CA THR A 33 -1.37 12.74 -1.64
C THR A 33 -0.29 11.91 -2.33
N ALA A 34 0.96 12.38 -2.35
CA ALA A 34 2.06 11.61 -2.94
C ALA A 34 2.32 10.30 -2.18
N ALA A 35 2.31 10.35 -0.84
CA ALA A 35 2.46 9.16 -0.01
C ALA A 35 1.33 8.13 -0.25
N LEU A 36 0.09 8.59 -0.39
CA LEU A 36 -1.05 7.72 -0.74
C LEU A 36 -0.92 7.13 -2.15
N VAL A 37 -0.43 7.88 -3.13
CA VAL A 37 -0.21 7.38 -4.49
C VAL A 37 0.91 6.33 -4.52
N VAL A 38 1.98 6.53 -3.76
CA VAL A 38 3.06 5.53 -3.60
C VAL A 38 2.51 4.25 -2.96
N LEU A 39 1.71 4.39 -1.89
CA LEU A 39 1.05 3.25 -1.25
C LEU A 39 0.11 2.53 -2.22
N ALA A 40 -0.70 3.26 -2.99
CA ALA A 40 -1.62 2.70 -3.98
C ALA A 40 -0.88 1.84 -5.03
N ARG A 41 0.26 2.33 -5.55
CA ARG A 41 1.08 1.55 -6.49
C ARG A 41 1.64 0.29 -5.85
N LYS A 42 2.08 0.37 -4.59
CA LYS A 42 2.59 -0.82 -3.88
C LYS A 42 1.49 -1.86 -3.69
N LEU A 43 0.29 -1.44 -3.28
CA LEU A 43 -0.87 -2.31 -3.15
C LEU A 43 -1.23 -2.99 -4.48
N MET A 44 -1.22 -2.23 -5.58
CA MET A 44 -1.52 -2.77 -6.91
C MET A 44 -0.49 -3.81 -7.35
N ARG A 45 0.80 -3.60 -7.09
CA ARG A 45 1.85 -4.60 -7.37
C ARG A 45 1.68 -5.87 -6.55
N VAL A 46 1.34 -5.75 -5.27
CA VAL A 46 1.04 -6.91 -4.42
C VAL A 46 -0.19 -7.64 -4.94
N ALA A 47 -1.31 -6.95 -5.12
CA ALA A 47 -2.55 -7.54 -5.65
C ALA A 47 -2.32 -8.25 -7.00
N PHE A 48 -1.58 -7.63 -7.91
CA PHE A 48 -1.23 -8.23 -9.20
C PHE A 48 -0.35 -9.48 -9.05
N SER A 49 0.64 -9.46 -8.15
CA SER A 49 1.48 -10.63 -7.89
C SER A 49 0.70 -11.80 -7.27
N LEU A 50 -0.27 -11.50 -6.39
CA LEU A 50 -1.15 -12.50 -5.78
C LEU A 50 -2.06 -13.11 -6.85
N PHE A 51 -2.67 -12.25 -7.68
CA PHE A 51 -3.53 -12.67 -8.78
C PHE A 51 -2.78 -13.58 -9.77
N LYS A 52 -1.56 -13.21 -10.15
CA LYS A 52 -0.72 -14.01 -11.07
C LYS A 52 -0.32 -15.36 -10.51
N ARG A 53 -0.13 -15.47 -9.20
CA ARG A 53 0.35 -16.69 -8.53
C ARG A 53 -0.78 -17.52 -7.91
N HIS A 54 -2.01 -17.02 -7.94
CA HIS A 54 -3.17 -17.60 -7.26
C HIS A 54 -2.91 -17.91 -5.77
N VAL A 55 -2.15 -17.06 -5.09
CA VAL A 55 -1.82 -17.22 -3.67
C VAL A 55 -2.61 -16.25 -2.80
N MET A 56 -2.92 -16.66 -1.57
CA MET A 56 -3.61 -15.81 -0.61
C MET A 56 -2.71 -14.69 -0.08
N PHE A 57 -3.31 -13.55 0.25
CA PHE A 57 -2.60 -12.44 0.87
C PHE A 57 -2.10 -12.80 2.26
N ASN A 58 -0.80 -12.59 2.50
CA ASN A 58 -0.19 -12.74 3.81
C ASN A 58 0.31 -11.38 4.31
N ALA A 59 -0.38 -10.83 5.31
CA ALA A 59 -0.08 -9.53 5.89
C ALA A 59 1.33 -9.45 6.50
N ARG A 60 1.86 -10.56 7.05
CA ARG A 60 3.21 -10.61 7.64
C ARG A 60 4.28 -10.43 6.57
N LEU A 61 4.13 -11.10 5.43
CA LEU A 61 5.06 -10.97 4.30
C LEU A 61 4.98 -9.59 3.64
N ALA A 62 3.79 -9.00 3.59
CA ALA A 62 3.58 -7.66 3.03
C ALA A 62 4.22 -6.56 3.91
N ALA A 63 4.16 -6.72 5.23
CA ALA A 63 4.80 -5.81 6.20
C ALA A 63 6.33 -5.96 6.23
N ALA A 64 6.86 -7.19 6.10
CA ALA A 64 8.31 -7.44 6.14
C ALA A 64 9.10 -6.85 4.95
N LYS A 65 8.42 -6.51 3.84
CA LYS A 65 9.02 -5.92 2.63
C LYS A 65 8.76 -4.40 2.54
N ALA A 66 8.48 -3.75 3.66
CA ALA A 66 8.10 -2.33 3.73
C ALA A 66 9.20 -1.42 4.22
#